data_AF-A0A7Y2X8D0-F1
#
_entry.id   AF-A0A7Y2X8D0-F1
#
_cell.length_a   1.000
_cell.length_b   1.000
_cell.length_c   1.000
_cell.angle_alpha   90.00
_cell.angle_beta   90.00
_cell.angle_gamma   90.00
#
_symmetry.space_group_name_H-M   'P 1'
#
loop_
_entity.id
_entity.type
_entity.pdbx_description
1 polymer ?
#
loop_
_entity_poly.entity_id
_entity_poly.type
_entity_poly.pdbx_seq_one_letter_code
_entity_poly.pdbx_strand_id
1 'polypeptide(L)'
;MAKLVKKKKKKGLGGLRGQSAGGSSVETSSLRPEYIPKEAPCRNNCPSGNKIREIITTIGQTEGAERTPHESFEKAWHLLSETSPFPSVCGRVCPHPCEDDCNREHKDGAVGINSIERFIGDYAIEHNFQFERLTDEKHTEKVAIIGAGPAGLSCAYQLARRGYSVTVFEAFSKPGGMLRYGIPEYRLPTEILDKEIKRIEDFGVEIKCDQIIGKDIAYEKIQEDFNAIFVGIGAHKGKLLGIPNEDATNVYTGTEFLNRINSGEKIEVGNNVLVIGGGDTAIDAARVSKRLGADVTVVY
;
A
#
# COMPACT_ATOMS: atom_id res chain seq x y z
N MET A 1 -20.33 -18.60 -2.37
CA MET A 1 -21.80 -18.84 -2.53
C MET A 1 -22.27 -18.28 -3.87
N ALA A 2 -22.65 -19.15 -4.82
CA ALA A 2 -23.16 -18.74 -6.12
C ALA A 2 -24.50 -17.99 -5.97
N LYS A 3 -24.50 -16.67 -6.20
CA LYS A 3 -25.74 -15.86 -6.15
C LYS A 3 -26.46 -15.87 -7.49
N LEU A 4 -27.61 -16.52 -7.45
CA LEU A 4 -28.69 -16.63 -8.44
C LEU A 4 -28.81 -15.44 -9.41
N VAL A 5 -28.78 -15.77 -10.70
CA VAL A 5 -29.20 -14.90 -11.81
C VAL A 5 -30.65 -14.44 -11.55
N LYS A 6 -30.88 -13.16 -11.32
CA LYS A 6 -32.23 -12.60 -11.27
C LYS A 6 -32.83 -12.65 -12.68
N LYS A 7 -33.75 -13.58 -12.90
CA LYS A 7 -34.44 -13.79 -14.17
C LYS A 7 -35.58 -12.76 -14.32
N LYS A 8 -35.49 -11.88 -15.32
CA LYS A 8 -36.59 -10.97 -15.70
C LYS A 8 -37.41 -11.58 -16.84
N LYS A 9 -38.74 -11.66 -16.71
CA LYS A 9 -39.65 -12.18 -17.76
C LYS A 9 -39.61 -11.26 -19.00
N LYS A 10 -39.48 -11.83 -20.20
CA LYS A 10 -39.65 -11.10 -21.47
C LYS A 10 -41.04 -10.46 -21.54
N LYS A 11 -41.13 -9.20 -21.99
CA LYS A 11 -42.37 -8.67 -22.60
C LYS A 11 -42.61 -9.45 -23.89
N GLY A 12 -43.81 -10.02 -24.04
CA GLY A 12 -44.16 -10.81 -25.22
C GLY A 12 -44.01 -9.98 -26.48
N LEU A 13 -43.11 -10.38 -27.36
CA LEU A 13 -43.15 -9.94 -28.76
C LEU A 13 -44.35 -10.63 -29.39
N GLY A 14 -45.28 -9.81 -29.90
CA GLY A 14 -46.46 -10.24 -30.64
C GLY A 14 -46.11 -11.26 -31.71
N GLY A 15 -47.03 -12.21 -31.90
CA GLY A 15 -46.77 -13.48 -32.54
C GLY A 15 -46.15 -13.42 -33.93
N LEU A 16 -45.20 -14.33 -34.15
CA LEU A 16 -44.87 -14.88 -35.46
C LEU A 16 -44.78 -16.40 -35.28
N ARG A 17 -45.90 -17.09 -35.52
CA ARG A 17 -45.94 -18.54 -35.72
C ARG A 17 -45.42 -18.83 -37.12
N GLY A 18 -44.14 -19.20 -37.21
CA GLY A 18 -43.61 -19.97 -38.33
C GLY A 18 -43.33 -21.39 -37.85
N GLN A 19 -44.13 -22.35 -38.31
CA GLN A 19 -43.84 -23.78 -38.11
C GLN A 19 -42.70 -24.17 -39.06
N SER A 20 -41.57 -24.60 -38.51
CA SER A 20 -40.62 -25.45 -39.25
C SER A 20 -40.43 -26.75 -38.46
N ALA A 21 -40.85 -27.85 -39.09
CA ALA A 21 -40.66 -29.21 -38.62
C ALA A 21 -39.23 -29.67 -38.93
N GLY A 22 -38.58 -30.32 -37.96
CA GLY A 22 -37.30 -31.01 -38.13
C GLY A 22 -36.10 -30.27 -37.54
N GLY A 23 -35.37 -30.97 -36.67
CA GLY A 23 -34.12 -30.50 -36.06
C GLY A 23 -34.23 -30.41 -34.54
N SER A 24 -33.24 -30.98 -33.85
CA SER A 24 -33.03 -31.00 -32.40
C SER A 24 -33.84 -29.95 -31.62
N SER A 25 -34.52 -30.38 -30.55
CA SER A 25 -35.12 -29.48 -29.57
C SER A 25 -34.01 -28.68 -28.90
N VAL A 26 -33.57 -27.61 -29.55
CA VAL A 26 -32.72 -26.60 -28.96
C VAL A 26 -33.59 -25.97 -27.90
N GLU A 27 -33.36 -26.32 -26.64
CA GLU A 27 -33.96 -25.62 -25.51
C GLU A 27 -33.46 -24.17 -25.54
N THR A 28 -34.17 -23.33 -26.28
CA THR A 28 -33.88 -21.90 -26.32
C THR A 28 -34.33 -21.33 -24.99
N SER A 29 -33.36 -21.03 -24.12
CA SER A 29 -33.62 -20.35 -22.86
C SER A 29 -34.51 -19.13 -23.09
N SER A 30 -35.66 -19.07 -22.41
CA SER A 30 -36.58 -17.93 -22.47
C SER A 30 -36.00 -16.65 -21.84
N LEU A 31 -34.81 -16.77 -21.26
CA LEU A 31 -34.09 -15.75 -20.51
C LEU A 31 -33.00 -15.14 -21.38
N ARG A 32 -32.84 -13.83 -21.27
CA ARG A 32 -31.69 -13.15 -21.86
C ARG A 32 -30.57 -13.11 -20.81
N PRO A 33 -29.33 -13.48 -21.16
CA PRO A 33 -28.18 -13.17 -20.33
C PRO A 33 -28.16 -11.67 -20.06
N GLU A 34 -28.09 -11.28 -18.79
CA GLU A 34 -27.83 -9.91 -18.39
C GLU A 34 -26.38 -9.84 -17.95
N TYR A 35 -25.60 -8.98 -18.59
CA TYR A 35 -24.24 -8.73 -18.16
C TYR A 35 -24.29 -7.87 -16.89
N ILE A 36 -23.95 -8.49 -15.76
CA ILE A 36 -23.82 -7.77 -14.49
C ILE A 36 -22.33 -7.44 -14.35
N PRO A 37 -21.93 -6.16 -14.47
CA PRO A 37 -20.56 -5.77 -14.18
C PRO A 37 -20.27 -6.10 -12.72
N LYS A 38 -19.20 -6.86 -12.49
CA LYS A 38 -18.69 -7.16 -11.15
C LYS A 38 -17.27 -6.62 -11.04
N GLU A 39 -16.99 -5.99 -9.92
CA GLU A 39 -15.62 -5.63 -9.54
C GLU A 39 -14.77 -6.91 -9.50
N ALA A 40 -13.54 -6.84 -9.99
CA ALA A 40 -12.62 -7.96 -9.85
C ALA A 40 -12.30 -8.16 -8.35
N PRO A 41 -12.29 -9.40 -7.83
CA PRO A 41 -12.08 -9.64 -6.40
C PRO A 41 -10.75 -9.08 -5.91
N CYS A 42 -9.70 -9.16 -6.72
CA CYS A 42 -8.40 -8.57 -6.40
C CYS A 42 -8.46 -7.06 -6.16
N ARG A 43 -9.26 -6.31 -6.93
CA ARG A 43 -9.46 -4.87 -6.73
C ARG A 43 -10.34 -4.60 -5.50
N ASN A 44 -11.41 -5.38 -5.34
CA ASN A 44 -12.31 -5.24 -4.20
C ASN A 44 -11.59 -5.46 -2.85
N ASN A 45 -10.63 -6.38 -2.81
CA ASN A 45 -9.86 -6.69 -1.60
C ASN A 45 -8.61 -5.82 -1.44
N CYS A 46 -8.23 -5.03 -2.45
CA CYS A 46 -7.13 -4.09 -2.32
C CYS A 46 -7.61 -2.87 -1.51
N PRO A 47 -7.04 -2.58 -0.32
CA PRO A 47 -7.47 -1.43 0.48
C PRO A 47 -7.24 -0.09 -0.22
N SER A 48 -6.22 -0.01 -1.08
CA SER A 48 -5.92 1.17 -1.90
C SER A 48 -6.81 1.26 -3.14
N GLY A 49 -7.59 0.23 -3.47
CA GLY A 49 -8.44 0.19 -4.65
C GLY A 49 -7.69 0.07 -5.98
N ASN A 50 -6.46 -0.46 -5.97
CA ASN A 50 -5.59 -0.58 -7.14
C ASN A 50 -6.31 -1.27 -8.30
N LYS A 51 -6.14 -0.75 -9.52
CA LYS A 51 -6.75 -1.29 -10.73
C LYS A 51 -6.00 -2.51 -11.26
N ILE A 52 -5.86 -3.54 -10.43
CA ILE A 52 -4.98 -4.71 -10.63
C ILE A 52 -5.21 -5.40 -11.98
N ARG A 53 -6.48 -5.60 -12.36
CA ARG A 53 -6.80 -6.22 -13.66
C ARG A 53 -6.29 -5.38 -14.83
N GLU A 54 -6.41 -4.05 -14.73
CA GLU A 54 -5.99 -3.13 -15.78
C GLU A 54 -4.47 -3.06 -15.86
N ILE A 55 -3.77 -3.08 -14.72
CA ILE A 55 -2.31 -3.17 -14.64
C ILE A 55 -1.81 -4.45 -15.34
N ILE A 56 -2.35 -5.61 -14.97
CA ILE A 56 -1.94 -6.90 -15.55
C ILE A 56 -2.30 -6.97 -17.04
N THR A 57 -3.46 -6.47 -17.43
CA THR A 57 -3.87 -6.43 -18.85
C THR A 57 -2.97 -5.49 -19.65
N THR A 58 -2.61 -4.34 -19.09
CA THR A 58 -1.70 -3.35 -19.70
C THR A 58 -0.36 -3.99 -20.03
N ILE A 59 0.18 -4.82 -19.14
CA ILE A 59 1.43 -5.56 -19.34
C ILE A 59 1.23 -6.75 -20.29
N GLY A 60 0.20 -7.56 -20.08
CA GLY A 60 -0.04 -8.77 -20.86
C GLY A 60 -0.47 -8.53 -22.32
N GLN A 61 -0.95 -7.32 -22.63
CA GLN A 61 -1.32 -6.89 -23.98
C GLN A 61 -0.30 -5.90 -24.57
N THR A 62 0.97 -6.03 -24.20
CA THR A 62 2.05 -5.17 -24.73
C THR A 62 2.09 -5.24 -26.27
N GLU A 63 2.27 -6.44 -26.83
CA GLU A 63 2.36 -6.65 -28.29
C GLU A 63 1.05 -6.32 -29.02
N GLY A 64 -0.08 -6.80 -28.51
CA GLY A 64 -1.39 -6.60 -29.13
C GLY A 64 -1.88 -5.15 -29.13
N ALA A 65 -1.26 -4.28 -28.33
CA ALA A 65 -1.50 -2.85 -28.31
C ALA A 65 -0.34 -2.04 -28.93
N GLU A 66 0.57 -2.70 -29.67
CA GLU A 66 1.70 -2.09 -30.38
C GLU A 66 2.61 -1.24 -29.47
N ARG A 67 2.78 -1.65 -28.21
CA ARG A 67 3.65 -0.97 -27.23
C ARG A 67 4.95 -1.74 -27.03
N THR A 68 6.00 -1.02 -26.67
CA THR A 68 7.20 -1.59 -26.08
C THR A 68 6.93 -2.06 -24.64
N PRO A 69 7.76 -2.96 -24.08
CA PRO A 69 7.68 -3.30 -22.66
C PRO A 69 7.82 -2.07 -21.76
N HIS A 70 8.71 -1.14 -22.10
CA HIS A 70 8.94 0.09 -21.35
C HIS A 70 7.67 0.93 -21.21
N GLU A 71 7.00 1.23 -22.33
CA GLU A 71 5.74 1.99 -22.33
C GLU A 71 4.62 1.27 -21.55
N SER A 72 4.60 -0.06 -21.60
CA SER A 72 3.62 -0.85 -20.85
C SER A 72 3.91 -0.86 -19.35
N PHE A 73 5.17 -0.87 -18.94
CA PHE A 73 5.57 -0.76 -17.53
C PHE A 73 5.33 0.64 -16.97
N GLU A 74 5.64 1.69 -17.75
CA GLU A 74 5.34 3.07 -17.39
C GLU A 74 3.84 3.28 -17.20
N LYS A 75 3.03 2.86 -18.17
CA LYS A 75 1.57 2.92 -18.06
C LYS A 75 1.03 2.12 -16.87
N ALA A 76 1.58 0.94 -16.61
CA ALA A 76 1.21 0.13 -15.45
C ALA A 76 1.56 0.82 -14.12
N TRP A 77 2.71 1.48 -14.07
CA TRP A 77 3.13 2.26 -12.90
C TRP A 77 2.26 3.50 -12.69
N HIS A 78 1.86 4.20 -13.76
CA HIS A 78 0.90 5.29 -13.65
C HIS A 78 -0.43 4.82 -13.04
N LEU A 79 -0.95 3.67 -13.48
CA LEU A 79 -2.17 3.06 -12.89
C LEU A 79 -2.01 2.71 -11.40
N LEU A 80 -0.82 2.26 -10.96
CA LEU A 80 -0.53 2.02 -9.54
C LEU A 80 -0.43 3.33 -8.75
N SER A 81 0.23 4.34 -9.32
CA SER A 81 0.45 5.63 -8.67
C SER A 81 -0.83 6.46 -8.54
N GLU A 82 -1.88 6.17 -9.32
CA GLU A 82 -3.19 6.79 -9.14
C GLU A 82 -3.69 6.72 -7.69
N THR A 83 -3.47 5.59 -7.02
CA THR A 83 -3.99 5.29 -5.68
C THR A 83 -2.91 5.44 -4.60
N SER A 84 -1.66 5.05 -4.85
CA SER A 84 -0.58 5.06 -3.86
C SER A 84 0.76 5.49 -4.44
N PRO A 85 1.54 6.37 -3.76
CA PRO A 85 2.87 6.76 -4.23
C PRO A 85 3.97 5.73 -3.93
N PHE A 86 3.62 4.58 -3.35
CA PHE A 86 4.56 3.57 -2.85
C PHE A 86 4.46 2.19 -3.52
N PRO A 87 4.40 2.05 -4.86
CA PRO A 87 4.36 0.72 -5.49
C PRO A 87 5.49 -0.22 -5.06
N SER A 88 6.73 0.28 -4.95
CA SER A 88 7.89 -0.56 -4.63
C SER A 88 7.88 -1.04 -3.17
N VAL A 89 7.47 -0.18 -2.23
CA VAL A 89 7.26 -0.55 -0.82
C VAL A 89 6.07 -1.53 -0.68
N CYS A 90 4.91 -1.23 -1.28
CA CYS A 90 3.72 -2.10 -1.21
C CYS A 90 4.02 -3.49 -1.77
N GLY A 91 4.77 -3.58 -2.89
CA GLY A 91 5.25 -4.84 -3.45
C GLY A 91 6.18 -5.65 -2.52
N ARG A 92 6.68 -5.08 -1.41
CA ARG A 92 7.53 -5.77 -0.43
C ARG A 92 6.81 -6.13 0.87
N VAL A 93 5.98 -5.22 1.38
CA VAL A 93 5.48 -5.32 2.76
C VAL A 93 3.96 -5.49 2.87
N CYS A 94 3.22 -5.29 1.77
CA CYS A 94 1.78 -5.54 1.76
C CYS A 94 1.49 -7.02 2.03
N PRO A 95 0.51 -7.35 2.89
CA PRO A 95 0.07 -8.74 3.10
C PRO A 95 -0.81 -9.27 1.95
N HIS A 96 -0.78 -8.60 0.78
CA HIS A 96 -1.42 -9.00 -0.48
C HIS A 96 -2.83 -9.62 -0.38
N PRO A 97 -3.80 -8.98 0.30
CA PRO A 97 -5.17 -9.51 0.42
C PRO A 97 -5.91 -9.61 -0.94
N CYS A 98 -5.35 -8.96 -1.96
CA CYS A 98 -5.80 -9.06 -3.34
C CYS A 98 -5.54 -10.44 -3.97
N GLU A 99 -4.65 -11.25 -3.38
CA GLU A 99 -4.34 -12.61 -3.81
C GLU A 99 -5.26 -13.65 -3.16
N ASP A 100 -5.72 -13.40 -1.92
CA ASP A 100 -6.53 -14.35 -1.12
C ASP A 100 -7.82 -14.83 -1.83
N ASP A 101 -8.55 -13.92 -2.48
CA ASP A 101 -9.79 -14.23 -3.22
C ASP A 101 -9.57 -14.23 -4.74
N CYS A 102 -8.35 -14.45 -5.21
CA CYS A 102 -8.07 -14.45 -6.64
C CYS A 102 -8.87 -15.56 -7.34
N ASN A 103 -9.60 -15.21 -8.42
CA ASN A 103 -10.36 -16.20 -9.21
C ASN A 103 -9.49 -17.34 -9.78
N ARG A 104 -8.17 -17.14 -9.88
CA ARG A 104 -7.21 -18.14 -10.38
C ARG A 104 -6.80 -19.16 -9.31
N GLU A 105 -7.03 -18.87 -8.03
CA GLU A 105 -6.73 -19.78 -6.92
C GLU A 105 -7.34 -21.18 -7.12
N HIS A 106 -8.56 -21.24 -7.68
CA HIS A 106 -9.24 -22.50 -8.03
C HIS A 106 -8.70 -23.23 -9.26
N LYS A 107 -7.57 -22.79 -9.82
CA LYS A 107 -6.89 -23.41 -10.96
C LYS A 107 -5.50 -23.87 -10.55
N ASP A 108 -4.53 -22.97 -10.61
CA ASP A 108 -3.10 -23.23 -10.44
C ASP A 108 -2.45 -22.20 -9.48
N GLY A 109 -3.26 -21.58 -8.61
CA GLY A 109 -2.85 -20.60 -7.63
C GLY A 109 -3.17 -19.15 -8.02
N ALA A 110 -3.14 -18.27 -7.03
CA ALA A 110 -3.30 -16.84 -7.22
C ALA A 110 -2.26 -16.28 -8.19
N VAL A 111 -2.66 -15.23 -8.90
CA VAL A 111 -1.69 -14.42 -9.65
C VAL A 111 -0.78 -13.72 -8.66
N GLY A 112 0.53 -13.79 -8.85
CA GLY A 112 1.52 -13.07 -8.03
C GLY A 112 1.48 -11.56 -8.25
N ILE A 113 0.40 -10.92 -7.81
CA ILE A 113 0.13 -9.48 -7.91
C ILE A 113 1.20 -8.70 -7.16
N ASN A 114 1.60 -9.16 -5.97
CA ASN A 114 2.64 -8.55 -5.16
C ASN A 114 3.99 -8.53 -5.88
N SER A 115 4.34 -9.62 -6.57
CA SER A 115 5.59 -9.71 -7.36
C SER A 115 5.57 -8.76 -8.55
N ILE A 116 4.42 -8.62 -9.23
CA ILE A 116 4.24 -7.67 -10.32
C ILE A 116 4.36 -6.23 -9.82
N GLU A 117 3.68 -5.90 -8.72
CA GLU A 117 3.73 -4.56 -8.10
C GLU A 117 5.17 -4.19 -7.69
N ARG A 118 5.90 -5.13 -7.08
CA ARG A 118 7.31 -4.97 -6.75
C ARG A 118 8.17 -4.71 -7.99
N PHE A 119 8.03 -5.55 -9.01
CA PHE A 119 8.80 -5.41 -10.26
C PHE A 119 8.56 -4.05 -10.91
N ILE A 120 7.29 -3.64 -11.04
CA ILE A 120 6.94 -2.36 -11.67
C ILE A 120 7.43 -1.18 -10.83
N GLY A 121 7.31 -1.25 -9.50
CA GLY A 121 7.85 -0.23 -8.60
C GLY A 121 9.38 -0.09 -8.69
N ASP A 122 10.10 -1.22 -8.75
CA ASP A 122 11.57 -1.24 -8.88
C ASP A 122 12.01 -0.73 -10.26
N TYR A 123 11.32 -1.16 -11.33
CA TYR A 123 11.58 -0.69 -12.70
C TYR A 123 11.40 0.83 -12.82
N ALA A 124 10.35 1.38 -12.19
CA ALA A 124 10.07 2.81 -12.16
C ALA A 124 11.10 3.61 -11.37
N ILE A 125 11.73 3.00 -10.36
CA ILE A 125 12.86 3.59 -9.64
C ILE A 125 14.09 3.63 -10.55
N GLU A 126 14.41 2.53 -11.23
CA GLU A 126 15.57 2.42 -12.12
C GLU A 126 15.48 3.39 -13.31
N HIS A 127 14.28 3.55 -13.88
CA HIS A 127 14.04 4.37 -15.07
C HIS A 127 13.53 5.78 -14.74
N ASN A 128 13.52 6.16 -13.46
CA ASN A 128 13.14 7.49 -12.98
C ASN A 128 11.77 7.97 -13.49
N PHE A 129 10.74 7.11 -13.42
CA PHE A 129 9.38 7.51 -13.79
C PHE A 129 8.85 8.63 -12.89
N GLN A 130 8.11 9.55 -13.49
CA GLN A 130 7.65 10.80 -12.87
C GLN A 130 6.16 10.76 -12.61
N PHE A 131 5.74 11.27 -11.45
CA PHE A 131 4.32 11.36 -11.13
C PHE A 131 3.59 12.35 -12.02
N GLU A 132 2.29 12.10 -12.24
CA GLU A 132 1.42 12.99 -13.00
C GLU A 132 0.52 13.82 -12.09
N ARG A 133 0.40 15.11 -12.42
CA ARG A 133 -0.61 15.99 -11.83
C ARG A 133 -1.98 15.63 -12.40
N LEU A 134 -3.02 15.77 -11.57
CA LEU A 134 -4.40 15.64 -12.00
C LEU A 134 -4.95 16.93 -12.61
N THR A 135 -4.28 18.05 -12.33
CA THR A 135 -4.64 19.39 -12.80
C THR A 135 -3.40 20.27 -12.88
N ASP A 136 -3.40 21.22 -13.81
CA ASP A 136 -2.40 22.30 -13.89
C ASP A 136 -2.76 23.49 -12.99
N GLU A 137 -3.96 23.49 -12.41
CA GLU A 137 -4.39 24.51 -11.46
C GLU A 137 -3.50 24.50 -10.22
N LYS A 138 -3.16 25.70 -9.74
CA LYS A 138 -2.43 25.90 -8.48
C LYS A 138 -3.35 26.59 -7.50
N HIS A 139 -3.49 25.97 -6.34
CA HIS A 139 -4.23 26.54 -5.21
C HIS A 139 -3.32 27.47 -4.41
N THR A 140 -3.89 28.55 -3.87
CA THR A 140 -3.17 29.47 -2.99
C THR A 140 -3.15 28.97 -1.54
N GLU A 141 -4.07 28.06 -1.21
CA GLU A 141 -4.17 27.41 0.09
C GLU A 141 -2.95 26.52 0.37
N LYS A 142 -2.46 26.61 1.61
CA LYS A 142 -1.34 25.81 2.12
C LYS A 142 -1.87 24.74 3.06
N VAL A 143 -1.35 23.52 2.92
CA VAL A 143 -1.73 22.39 3.79
C VAL A 143 -0.52 21.90 4.58
N ALA A 144 -0.68 21.81 5.91
CA ALA A 144 0.29 21.18 6.78
C ALA A 144 -0.07 19.72 7.01
N ILE A 145 0.95 18.86 7.02
CA ILE A 145 0.84 17.45 7.35
C ILE A 145 1.76 17.16 8.52
N ILE A 146 1.21 16.65 9.62
CA ILE A 146 1.99 16.33 10.83
C ILE A 146 2.24 14.82 10.85
N GLY A 147 3.48 14.41 10.61
CA GLY A 147 3.96 13.04 10.51
C GLY A 147 4.24 12.63 9.06
N ALA A 148 5.49 12.25 8.76
CA ALA A 148 5.92 11.74 7.46
C ALA A 148 5.88 10.21 7.38
N GLY A 149 4.87 9.59 8.00
CA GLY A 149 4.56 8.17 7.79
C GLY A 149 3.85 7.91 6.46
N PRO A 150 3.50 6.65 6.14
CA PRO A 150 2.80 6.30 4.90
C PRO A 150 1.50 7.08 4.68
N ALA A 151 0.72 7.32 5.75
CA ALA A 151 -0.50 8.10 5.68
C ALA A 151 -0.24 9.57 5.32
N GLY A 152 0.70 10.23 6.01
CA GLY A 152 1.05 11.62 5.76
C GLY A 152 1.64 11.83 4.38
N LEU A 153 2.59 10.98 3.97
CA LEU A 153 3.21 11.05 2.65
C LEU A 153 2.22 10.76 1.51
N SER A 154 1.30 9.80 1.69
CA SER A 154 0.23 9.56 0.72
C SER A 154 -0.76 10.72 0.64
N CYS A 155 -1.10 11.35 1.77
CA CYS A 155 -1.93 12.55 1.78
C CYS A 155 -1.23 13.71 1.05
N ALA A 156 0.06 13.91 1.33
CA ALA A 156 0.88 14.95 0.71
C ALA A 156 0.93 14.81 -0.81
N TYR A 157 1.21 13.58 -1.26
CA TYR A 157 1.22 13.21 -2.66
C TYR A 157 -0.12 13.51 -3.34
N GLN A 158 -1.24 13.06 -2.76
CA GLN A 158 -2.56 13.25 -3.36
C GLN A 158 -2.98 14.73 -3.42
N LEU A 159 -2.59 15.53 -2.43
CA LEU A 159 -2.83 16.98 -2.42
C LEU A 159 -1.94 17.70 -3.45
N ALA A 160 -0.66 17.35 -3.53
CA ALA A 160 0.27 17.90 -4.52
C ALA A 160 -0.19 17.62 -5.96
N ARG A 161 -0.75 16.41 -6.22
CA ARG A 161 -1.34 16.06 -7.53
C ARG A 161 -2.51 16.95 -7.92
N ARG A 162 -3.19 17.52 -6.93
CA ARG A 162 -4.35 18.41 -7.10
C ARG A 162 -3.95 19.89 -7.07
N GLY A 163 -2.66 20.21 -7.04
CA GLY A 163 -2.19 21.60 -7.15
C GLY A 163 -2.07 22.35 -5.83
N TYR A 164 -2.18 21.68 -4.68
CA TYR A 164 -1.98 22.31 -3.37
C TYR A 164 -0.50 22.40 -3.01
N SER A 165 -0.13 23.45 -2.29
CA SER A 165 1.17 23.57 -1.63
C SER A 165 1.15 22.83 -0.29
N VAL A 166 2.06 21.88 -0.11
CA VAL A 166 2.06 20.98 1.04
C VAL A 166 3.41 20.98 1.74
N THR A 167 3.39 21.18 3.06
CA THR A 167 4.54 21.00 3.94
C THR A 167 4.26 19.88 4.94
N VAL A 168 5.15 18.89 4.97
CA VAL A 168 5.13 17.78 5.92
C VAL A 168 6.12 18.06 7.05
N PHE A 169 5.67 17.94 8.29
CA PHE A 169 6.48 18.07 9.50
C PHE A 169 6.72 16.69 10.11
N GLU A 170 7.98 16.33 10.32
CA GLU A 170 8.39 15.04 10.85
C GLU A 170 9.23 15.23 12.11
N ALA A 171 8.91 14.43 13.14
CA ALA A 171 9.57 14.48 14.44
C ALA A 171 10.97 13.86 14.41
N PHE A 172 11.15 12.80 13.61
CA PHE A 172 12.43 12.12 13.46
C PHE A 172 13.32 12.78 12.39
N SER A 173 14.57 12.33 12.32
CA SER A 173 15.59 12.85 11.40
C SER A 173 15.39 12.44 9.94
N LYS A 174 14.55 11.42 9.67
CA LYS A 174 14.21 10.98 8.32
C LYS A 174 12.72 10.64 8.19
N PRO A 175 12.10 10.92 7.03
CA PRO A 175 10.70 10.58 6.77
C PRO A 175 10.53 9.08 6.53
N GLY A 176 9.32 8.57 6.71
CA GLY A 176 8.93 7.18 6.45
C GLY A 176 8.13 6.54 7.58
N GLY A 177 8.17 7.10 8.79
CA GLY A 177 7.44 6.59 9.96
C GLY A 177 7.73 5.10 10.19
N MET A 178 6.70 4.29 10.42
CA MET A 178 6.86 2.85 10.66
C MET A 178 7.48 2.07 9.50
N LEU A 179 7.43 2.58 8.26
CA LEU A 179 8.13 1.95 7.14
C LEU A 179 9.65 1.97 7.35
N ARG A 180 10.17 3.06 7.94
CA ARG A 180 11.59 3.23 8.24
C ARG A 180 11.97 2.65 9.60
N TYR A 181 11.20 3.00 10.62
CA TYR A 181 11.58 2.77 12.00
C TYR A 181 11.00 1.46 12.56
N GLY A 182 9.98 0.88 11.92
CA GLY A 182 9.39 -0.39 12.35
C GLY A 182 9.89 -1.58 11.54
N ILE A 183 9.83 -1.50 10.22
CA ILE A 183 10.10 -2.62 9.33
C ILE A 183 11.62 -2.82 9.17
N PRO A 184 12.16 -4.02 9.45
CA PRO A 184 13.58 -4.28 9.27
C PRO A 184 14.03 -4.19 7.80
N GLU A 185 15.29 -3.79 7.61
CA GLU A 185 15.89 -3.58 6.28
C GLU A 185 15.85 -4.81 5.38
N TYR A 186 15.91 -6.03 5.95
CA TYR A 186 15.82 -7.26 5.17
C TYR A 186 14.43 -7.48 4.52
N ARG A 187 13.37 -6.81 5.01
CA ARG A 187 12.04 -6.81 4.37
C ARG A 187 11.89 -5.60 3.46
N LEU A 188 12.27 -4.43 3.96
CA LEU A 188 12.14 -3.18 3.24
C LEU A 188 13.49 -2.43 3.24
N PRO A 189 14.26 -2.53 2.16
CA PRO A 189 15.52 -1.83 2.05
C PRO A 189 15.33 -0.31 2.17
N THR A 190 16.16 0.32 3.00
CA THR A 190 16.07 1.77 3.28
C THR A 190 16.25 2.61 2.01
N GLU A 191 17.14 2.17 1.12
CA GLU A 191 17.38 2.79 -0.19
C GLU A 191 16.15 2.83 -1.10
N ILE A 192 15.27 1.83 -1.02
CA ILE A 192 14.04 1.77 -1.82
C ILE A 192 13.05 2.80 -1.29
N LEU A 193 12.89 2.83 0.04
CA LEU A 193 12.04 3.81 0.70
C LEU A 193 12.52 5.24 0.42
N ASP A 194 13.84 5.49 0.52
CA ASP A 194 14.44 6.80 0.24
C ASP A 194 14.13 7.26 -1.18
N LYS A 195 14.24 6.38 -2.18
CA LYS A 195 13.94 6.73 -3.58
C LYS A 195 12.46 7.03 -3.82
N GLU A 196 11.53 6.30 -3.20
CA GLU A 196 10.10 6.61 -3.34
C GLU A 196 9.72 7.91 -2.63
N ILE A 197 10.27 8.18 -1.44
CA ILE A 197 10.06 9.46 -0.75
C ILE A 197 10.66 10.61 -1.54
N LYS A 198 11.86 10.44 -2.08
CA LYS A 198 12.53 11.44 -2.91
C LYS A 198 11.69 11.82 -4.13
N ARG A 199 11.00 10.84 -4.74
CA ARG A 199 10.05 11.11 -5.84
C ARG A 199 8.87 12.00 -5.39
N ILE A 200 8.40 11.86 -4.15
CA ILE A 200 7.35 12.72 -3.58
C ILE A 200 7.89 14.14 -3.36
N GLU A 201 9.13 14.28 -2.88
CA GLU A 201 9.80 15.59 -2.74
C GLU A 201 10.00 16.27 -4.10
N ASP A 202 10.50 15.54 -5.09
CA ASP A 202 10.72 16.02 -6.45
C ASP A 202 9.42 16.44 -7.16
N PHE A 203 8.29 15.88 -6.73
CA PHE A 203 6.97 16.28 -7.21
C PHE A 203 6.46 17.60 -6.59
N GLY A 204 7.19 18.14 -5.61
CA GLY A 204 6.98 19.46 -5.02
C GLY A 204 6.42 19.45 -3.59
N VAL A 205 6.49 18.32 -2.89
CA VAL A 205 6.15 18.25 -1.45
C VAL A 205 7.37 18.67 -0.63
N GLU A 206 7.20 19.63 0.27
CA GLU A 206 8.26 20.02 1.21
C GLU A 206 8.20 19.14 2.46
N ILE A 207 9.33 18.53 2.86
CA ILE A 207 9.43 17.72 4.08
C ILE A 207 10.43 18.35 5.05
N LYS A 208 10.00 18.64 6.27
CA LYS A 208 10.80 19.20 7.35
C LYS A 208 10.95 18.18 8.47
N CYS A 209 12.14 17.61 8.59
CA CYS A 209 12.49 16.66 9.65
C CYS A 209 12.95 17.38 10.92
N ASP A 210 13.07 16.63 12.02
CA ASP A 210 13.50 17.13 13.33
C ASP A 210 12.61 18.27 13.88
N GLN A 211 11.30 18.21 13.62
CA GLN A 211 10.31 19.19 14.08
C GLN A 211 9.14 18.51 14.80
N ILE A 212 9.14 18.53 16.13
CA ILE A 212 8.04 18.01 16.94
C ILE A 212 6.98 19.10 17.12
N ILE A 213 5.87 18.99 16.40
CA ILE A 213 4.72 19.88 16.58
C ILE A 213 4.08 19.65 17.96
N GLY A 214 3.78 20.74 18.67
CA GLY A 214 3.34 20.75 20.06
C GLY A 214 4.48 20.83 21.08
N LYS A 215 5.74 20.75 20.66
CA LYS A 215 6.93 20.90 21.52
C LYS A 215 7.91 21.94 20.98
N ASP A 216 8.43 21.71 19.78
CA ASP A 216 9.41 22.60 19.14
C ASP A 216 8.71 23.76 18.40
N ILE A 217 7.54 23.46 17.83
CA ILE A 217 6.65 24.45 17.20
C ILE A 217 5.28 24.33 17.85
N ALA A 218 4.72 25.43 18.33
CA ALA A 218 3.37 25.46 18.90
C ALA A 218 2.33 25.05 17.85
N TYR A 219 1.35 24.24 18.24
CA TYR A 219 0.31 23.77 17.31
C TYR A 219 -0.51 24.93 16.74
N GLU A 220 -0.78 25.93 17.58
CA GLU A 220 -1.50 27.16 17.23
C GLU A 220 -0.80 27.89 16.08
N LYS A 221 0.54 27.87 16.05
CA LYS A 221 1.31 28.48 14.96
C LYS A 221 1.05 27.79 13.63
N ILE A 222 0.94 26.46 13.63
CA ILE A 222 0.57 25.69 12.43
C ILE A 222 -0.86 26.03 11.99
N GLN A 223 -1.77 26.26 12.93
CA GLN A 223 -3.15 26.68 12.61
C GLN A 223 -3.22 28.09 12.00
N GLU A 224 -2.32 28.98 12.40
CA GLU A 224 -2.23 30.33 11.82
C GLU A 224 -1.61 30.33 10.42
N ASP A 225 -0.58 29.51 10.19
CA ASP A 225 0.23 29.55 8.97
C ASP A 225 -0.34 28.72 7.80
N PHE A 226 -1.27 27.79 8.09
CA PHE A 226 -1.82 26.85 7.11
C PHE A 226 -3.36 26.85 7.11
N ASN A 227 -3.95 26.63 5.93
CA ASN A 227 -5.39 26.62 5.74
C ASN A 227 -6.04 25.30 6.16
N ALA A 228 -5.28 24.20 6.11
CA ALA A 228 -5.73 22.88 6.54
C ALA A 228 -4.57 22.11 7.17
N ILE A 229 -4.90 21.22 8.10
CA ILE A 229 -3.95 20.36 8.79
C ILE A 229 -4.43 18.92 8.72
N PHE A 230 -3.55 18.02 8.30
CA PHE A 230 -3.74 16.58 8.43
C PHE A 230 -2.79 16.01 9.49
N VAL A 231 -3.33 15.25 10.45
CA VAL A 231 -2.53 14.64 11.52
C VAL A 231 -2.37 13.14 11.25
N GLY A 232 -1.15 12.74 10.92
CA GLY A 232 -0.75 11.38 10.56
C GLY A 232 0.40 10.85 11.41
N ILE A 233 0.46 11.20 12.70
CA ILE A 233 1.58 10.89 13.61
C ILE A 233 1.71 9.41 14.00
N GLY A 234 0.73 8.56 13.66
CA GLY A 234 0.80 7.13 13.91
C GLY A 234 0.83 6.73 15.40
N ALA A 235 1.20 5.48 15.66
CA ALA A 235 1.22 4.87 17.00
C ALA A 235 2.63 4.36 17.33
N HIS A 236 3.51 5.25 17.81
CA HIS A 236 4.92 4.94 18.06
C HIS A 236 5.21 4.28 19.41
N LYS A 237 4.28 4.36 20.37
CA LYS A 237 4.47 3.81 21.71
C LYS A 237 4.14 2.32 21.73
N GLY A 238 5.04 1.53 22.30
CA GLY A 238 4.81 0.12 22.57
C GLY A 238 3.85 -0.10 23.74
N LYS A 239 3.23 -1.27 23.76
CA LYS A 239 2.33 -1.69 24.85
C LYS A 239 3.12 -2.50 25.88
N LEU A 240 3.07 -2.08 27.13
CA LEU A 240 3.62 -2.81 28.28
C LEU A 240 2.64 -3.93 28.74
N LEU A 241 3.16 -4.92 29.44
CA LEU A 241 2.39 -6.10 29.89
C LEU A 241 1.76 -5.91 31.28
N GLY A 242 2.24 -4.95 32.07
CA GLY A 242 1.80 -4.72 33.44
C GLY A 242 2.33 -5.76 34.42
N ILE A 243 3.51 -6.35 34.16
CA ILE A 243 4.10 -7.39 35.01
C ILE A 243 5.30 -6.87 35.81
N PRO A 244 5.61 -7.46 36.98
CA PRO A 244 6.80 -7.07 37.74
C PRO A 244 8.08 -7.14 36.91
N ASN A 245 8.95 -6.12 37.04
CA ASN A 245 10.24 -5.98 36.34
C ASN A 245 10.16 -5.80 34.81
N GLU A 246 9.05 -5.29 34.27
CA GLU A 246 8.94 -4.97 32.83
C GLU A 246 9.73 -3.72 32.39
N ASP A 247 10.38 -3.04 33.33
CA ASP A 247 11.29 -1.90 33.15
C ASP A 247 12.78 -2.28 33.29
N ALA A 248 13.09 -3.57 33.39
CA ALA A 248 14.47 -4.05 33.46
C ALA A 248 15.29 -3.64 32.22
N THR A 249 16.60 -3.48 32.40
CA THR A 249 17.50 -2.88 31.38
C THR A 249 17.57 -3.63 30.05
N ASN A 250 17.25 -4.91 30.02
CA ASN A 250 17.25 -5.77 28.83
C ASN A 250 15.82 -6.07 28.32
N VAL A 251 14.81 -5.35 28.80
CA VAL A 251 13.42 -5.46 28.37
C VAL A 251 13.09 -4.27 27.48
N TYR A 252 12.57 -4.56 26.29
CA TYR A 252 12.18 -3.55 25.32
C TYR A 252 10.75 -3.81 24.87
N THR A 253 10.02 -2.74 24.59
CA THR A 253 8.84 -2.89 23.73
C THR A 253 9.28 -3.21 22.30
N GLY A 254 8.48 -3.99 21.56
CA GLY A 254 8.85 -4.37 20.20
C GLY A 254 9.06 -3.17 19.26
N THR A 255 8.24 -2.12 19.39
CA THR A 255 8.38 -0.89 18.60
C THR A 255 9.65 -0.12 18.98
N GLU A 256 10.03 -0.08 20.25
CA GLU A 256 11.26 0.55 20.69
C GLU A 256 12.49 -0.20 20.19
N PHE A 257 12.52 -1.52 20.39
CA PHE A 257 13.62 -2.38 19.95
C PHE A 257 13.88 -2.22 18.44
N LEU A 258 12.82 -2.33 17.63
CA LEU A 258 12.92 -2.19 16.18
C LEU A 258 13.32 -0.76 15.78
N ASN A 259 12.78 0.27 16.43
CA ASN A 259 13.15 1.65 16.13
C ASN A 259 14.64 1.91 16.37
N ARG A 260 15.17 1.48 17.51
CA ARG A 260 16.59 1.61 17.85
C ARG A 260 17.48 0.91 16.82
N ILE A 261 17.19 -0.35 16.50
CA ILE A 261 17.93 -1.12 15.48
C ILE A 261 17.88 -0.42 14.12
N ASN A 262 16.68 -0.05 13.65
CA ASN A 262 16.50 0.56 12.33
C ASN A 262 17.07 1.99 12.25
N SER A 263 17.25 2.65 13.40
CA SER A 263 17.95 3.93 13.51
C SER A 263 19.48 3.77 13.53
N GLY A 264 20.00 2.54 13.48
CA GLY A 264 21.43 2.23 13.47
C GLY A 264 22.06 2.07 14.85
N GLU A 265 21.26 1.98 15.93
CA GLU A 265 21.77 1.67 17.26
C GLU A 265 22.28 0.22 17.31
N LYS A 266 23.47 0.03 17.88
CA LYS A 266 23.99 -1.30 18.17
C LYS A 266 23.41 -1.78 19.49
N ILE A 267 22.45 -2.69 19.42
CA ILE A 267 21.87 -3.32 20.61
C ILE A 267 22.55 -4.68 20.82
N GLU A 268 23.10 -4.88 22.01
CA GLU A 268 23.56 -6.19 22.44
C GLU A 268 22.35 -7.01 22.91
N VAL A 269 22.06 -8.10 22.21
CA VAL A 269 21.09 -9.09 22.67
C VAL A 269 21.82 -10.18 23.44
N GLY A 270 21.22 -10.66 24.53
CA GLY A 270 21.76 -11.81 25.28
C GLY A 270 21.70 -13.11 24.47
N ASN A 271 22.27 -14.18 25.01
CA ASN A 271 22.28 -15.50 24.36
C ASN A 271 20.87 -16.08 24.15
N ASN A 272 19.94 -15.79 25.06
CA ASN A 272 18.55 -16.25 24.98
C ASN A 272 17.63 -15.04 24.99
N VAL A 273 16.76 -14.94 23.98
CA VAL A 273 15.79 -13.86 23.83
C VAL A 273 14.37 -14.44 23.83
N LEU A 274 13.52 -13.89 24.70
CA LEU A 274 12.10 -14.17 24.71
C LEU A 274 11.36 -13.04 23.98
N VAL A 275 10.53 -13.38 22.99
CA VAL A 275 9.69 -12.41 22.29
C VAL A 275 8.23 -12.72 22.58
N ILE A 276 7.53 -11.76 23.19
CA ILE A 276 6.15 -11.94 23.62
C ILE A 276 5.21 -11.32 22.57
N GLY A 277 4.40 -12.15 21.93
CA GLY A 277 3.43 -11.77 20.88
C GLY A 277 3.58 -12.58 19.59
N GLY A 278 2.59 -12.46 18.69
CA GLY A 278 2.52 -13.22 17.44
C GLY A 278 2.22 -12.41 16.17
N GLY A 279 2.25 -11.07 16.26
CA GLY A 279 2.07 -10.18 15.10
C GLY A 279 3.37 -9.87 14.37
N ASP A 280 3.30 -9.04 13.31
CA ASP A 280 4.47 -8.62 12.52
C ASP A 280 5.61 -8.09 13.38
N THR A 281 5.32 -7.21 14.34
CA THR A 281 6.31 -6.65 15.27
C THR A 281 7.06 -7.73 16.05
N ALA A 282 6.36 -8.77 16.51
CA ALA A 282 6.97 -9.86 17.26
C ALA A 282 7.87 -10.69 16.36
N ILE A 283 7.40 -11.05 15.17
CA ILE A 283 8.19 -11.83 14.21
C ILE A 283 9.41 -11.04 13.73
N ASP A 284 9.27 -9.75 13.47
CA ASP A 284 10.39 -8.90 13.07
C ASP A 284 11.41 -8.73 14.20
N ALA A 285 10.97 -8.50 15.44
CA ALA A 285 11.87 -8.47 16.60
C ALA A 285 12.61 -9.81 16.77
N ALA A 286 11.90 -10.94 16.70
CA ALA A 286 12.49 -12.28 16.82
C ALA A 286 13.54 -12.54 15.73
N ARG A 287 13.23 -12.18 14.48
CA ARG A 287 14.14 -12.36 13.33
C ARG A 287 15.34 -11.42 13.37
N VAL A 288 15.21 -10.23 13.93
CA VAL A 288 16.33 -9.32 14.19
C VAL A 288 17.22 -9.89 15.29
N SER A 289 16.65 -10.29 16.44
CA SER A 289 17.41 -10.91 17.54
C SER A 289 18.16 -12.17 17.08
N LYS A 290 17.56 -13.00 16.23
CA LYS A 290 18.23 -14.19 15.67
C LYS A 290 19.42 -13.83 14.79
N ARG A 291 19.33 -12.75 14.00
CA ARG A 291 20.44 -12.25 13.17
C ARG A 291 21.57 -11.66 13.99
N LEU A 292 21.26 -11.14 15.18
CA LEU A 292 22.25 -10.69 16.14
C LEU A 292 22.91 -11.84 16.93
N GLY A 293 22.53 -13.09 16.66
CA GLY A 293 23.18 -14.28 17.21
C GLY A 293 22.48 -14.93 18.40
N ALA A 294 21.31 -14.43 18.82
CA ALA A 294 20.56 -15.00 19.93
C ALA A 294 19.87 -16.33 19.58
N ASP A 295 19.65 -17.18 20.58
CA ASP A 295 18.61 -18.19 20.55
C ASP A 295 17.27 -17.56 20.96
N VAL A 296 16.24 -17.73 20.13
CA VAL A 296 15.02 -16.93 20.21
C VAL A 296 13.82 -17.84 20.41
N THR A 297 13.06 -17.56 21.47
CA THR A 297 11.78 -18.22 21.76
C THR A 297 10.65 -17.20 21.63
N VAL A 298 9.68 -17.48 20.77
CA VAL A 298 8.45 -16.70 20.63
C VAL A 298 7.39 -17.28 21.56
N VAL A 299 6.74 -16.42 22.34
CA VAL A 299 5.65 -16.77 23.26
C VAL A 299 4.38 -16.10 22.76
N TYR A 300 3.41 -16.89 22.31
CA TYR A 300 2.14 -16.43 21.74
C TYR A 300 0.98 -17.28 22.27
#